data_AF-A0A970K2M8-F1
#
_entry.id   AF-A0A970K2M8-F1
#
_cell.length_a   1.000
_cell.length_b   1.000
_cell.length_c   1.000
_cell.angle_alpha   90.00
_cell.angle_beta   90.00
_cell.angle_gamma   90.00
#
_symmetry.space_group_name_H-M   'P 1'
#
loop_
_entity.id
_entity.type
_entity.pdbx_description
1 polymer ?
#
loop_
_entity_poly.entity_id
_entity_poly.type
_entity_poly.pdbx_seq_one_letter_code
_entity_poly.pdbx_strand_id
1 'polypeptide(L)'
;MNPNVLVCVTDRPGSERLIRAGASIAKDSGIALNVVTVLPKGFVSENTAAVLQELYNTANSLGAEMHFYFNSEPALTIAVHARKTGSEHIVSGKPDADSSLFIETLRGLLPDLPVSIVDSDGRIYTIPAVSPAKQPIK
;
A
#
# COMPACT_ATOMS: atom_id res chain seq x y z
N MET A 1 -2.49 -16.71 9.03
CA MET A 1 -1.97 -15.43 8.51
C MET A 1 -2.58 -14.33 9.36
N ASN A 2 -1.82 -13.30 9.71
CA ASN A 2 -2.36 -12.18 10.50
C ASN A 2 -2.92 -11.12 9.53
N PRO A 3 -4.23 -10.83 9.58
CA PRO A 3 -4.83 -9.75 8.81
C PRO A 3 -4.08 -8.44 8.98
N ASN A 4 -3.90 -7.69 7.89
CA ASN A 4 -3.25 -6.39 7.94
C ASN A 4 -3.81 -5.40 6.92
N VAL A 5 -3.66 -4.12 7.25
CA VAL A 5 -3.69 -3.03 6.30
C VAL A 5 -2.29 -2.90 5.70
N LEU A 6 -2.19 -2.98 4.37
CA LEU A 6 -0.93 -2.80 3.65
C LEU A 6 -0.85 -1.40 3.04
N VAL A 7 0.11 -0.61 3.51
CA VAL A 7 0.37 0.73 2.99
C VAL A 7 1.47 0.70 1.94
N CYS A 8 1.17 1.16 0.74
CA CYS A 8 2.12 1.29 -0.37
C CYS A 8 2.75 2.68 -0.35
N VAL A 9 4.07 2.76 -0.22
CA VAL A 9 4.82 4.02 -0.16
C VAL A 9 5.92 4.11 -1.22
N THR A 10 6.23 5.34 -1.64
CA THR A 10 7.40 5.68 -2.47
C THR A 10 8.41 6.48 -1.64
N ASP A 11 9.62 6.71 -2.15
CA ASP A 11 10.69 7.47 -1.46
C ASP A 11 10.45 9.00 -1.47
N ARG A 12 9.19 9.41 -1.29
CA ARG A 12 8.76 10.79 -1.18
C ARG A 12 8.39 11.10 0.27
N PRO A 13 8.80 12.24 0.85
CA PRO A 13 8.45 12.62 2.23
C PRO A 13 6.94 12.59 2.50
N GLY A 14 6.14 13.01 1.51
CA GLY A 14 4.69 13.00 1.60
C GLY A 14 4.08 11.60 1.82
N SER A 15 4.82 10.51 1.63
CA SER A 15 4.35 9.15 1.89
C SER A 15 4.07 8.88 3.37
N GLU A 16 4.63 9.67 4.30
CA GLU A 16 4.39 9.54 5.74
C GLU A 16 2.89 9.59 6.07
N ARG A 17 2.15 10.48 5.40
CA ARG A 17 0.70 10.61 5.57
C ARG A 17 -0.06 9.31 5.26
N LEU A 18 0.46 8.51 4.32
CA LEU A 18 -0.15 7.23 3.93
C LEU A 18 -0.01 6.22 5.06
N ILE A 19 1.15 6.20 5.73
CA ILE A 19 1.41 5.31 6.86
C ILE A 19 0.47 5.68 8.01
N ARG A 20 0.32 6.97 8.31
CA ARG A 20 -0.60 7.44 9.36
C ARG A 20 -2.07 7.13 9.04
N ALA A 21 -2.49 7.32 7.79
CA ALA A 21 -3.83 6.96 7.35
C ALA A 21 -4.08 5.44 7.47
N GLY A 22 -3.12 4.62 7.02
CA GLY A 22 -3.19 3.16 7.17
C GLY A 22 -3.23 2.71 8.63
N ALA A 23 -2.48 3.37 9.51
CA ALA A 23 -2.51 3.10 10.94
C ALA A 23 -3.89 3.37 11.55
N SER A 24 -4.56 4.44 11.13
CA SER A 24 -5.95 4.71 11.55
C SER A 24 -6.89 3.60 11.11
N ILE A 25 -6.82 3.20 9.82
CA ILE A 25 -7.67 2.14 9.27
C ILE A 25 -7.41 0.80 9.98
N ALA A 26 -6.14 0.47 10.26
CA ALA A 26 -5.73 -0.74 10.95
C ALA A 26 -6.28 -0.77 12.38
N LYS A 27 -6.15 0.36 13.09
CA LYS A 27 -6.69 0.53 14.44
C LYS A 27 -8.21 0.38 14.47
N ASP A 28 -8.92 1.03 13.55
CA ASP A 28 -10.39 0.98 13.48
C ASP A 28 -10.89 -0.43 13.14
N SER A 29 -10.13 -1.16 12.33
CA SER A 29 -10.42 -2.55 11.94
C SER A 29 -9.93 -3.60 12.95
N GLY A 30 -9.10 -3.21 13.93
CA GLY A 30 -8.50 -4.13 14.89
C GLY A 30 -7.49 -5.12 14.29
N ILE A 31 -6.83 -4.75 13.18
CA ILE A 31 -5.86 -5.60 12.47
C ILE A 31 -4.46 -4.95 12.43
N ALA A 32 -3.44 -5.70 11.99
CA ALA A 32 -2.07 -5.20 11.97
C ALA A 32 -1.84 -4.13 10.88
N LEU A 33 -0.76 -3.37 11.01
CA LEU A 33 -0.29 -2.44 9.98
C LEU A 33 0.99 -2.98 9.36
N ASN A 34 1.03 -3.07 8.02
CA ASN A 34 2.23 -3.37 7.25
C ASN A 34 2.50 -2.25 6.25
N VAL A 35 3.77 -1.99 5.98
CA VAL A 35 4.21 -0.99 5.00
C VAL A 35 5.07 -1.68 3.95
N VAL A 36 4.88 -1.32 2.68
CA VAL A 36 5.71 -1.82 1.59
C VAL A 36 6.14 -0.67 0.68
N THR A 37 7.40 -0.70 0.29
CA THR A 37 7.91 0.12 -0.80
C THR A 37 8.46 -0.76 -1.91
N VAL A 38 8.17 -0.38 -3.15
CA VAL A 38 8.78 -0.97 -4.34
C VAL A 38 9.45 0.13 -5.12
N LEU A 39 10.78 0.06 -5.23
CA LEU A 39 11.59 1.00 -5.97
C LEU A 39 12.15 0.34 -7.24
N PRO A 40 12.37 1.08 -8.34
CA PRO A 40 13.04 0.54 -9.51
C PRO A 40 14.44 0.02 -9.18
N LYS A 41 14.92 -0.96 -9.94
CA LYS A 41 16.31 -1.44 -9.80
C LYS A 41 17.29 -0.31 -10.13
N GLY A 42 18.34 -0.16 -9.31
CA GLY A 42 19.34 0.89 -9.47
C GLY A 42 18.88 2.29 -9.04
N PHE A 43 17.66 2.42 -8.50
CA PHE A 43 17.14 3.66 -7.97
C PHE A 43 17.61 3.86 -6.52
N VAL A 44 18.82 4.42 -6.38
CA VAL A 44 19.36 4.82 -5.07
C VAL A 44 20.09 6.14 -5.23
N SER A 45 19.57 7.19 -4.60
CA SER A 45 20.29 8.44 -4.33
C SER A 45 20.55 8.56 -2.82
N GLU A 46 21.46 9.44 -2.41
CA GLU A 46 21.63 9.75 -0.97
C GLU A 46 20.32 10.22 -0.34
N ASN A 47 19.50 10.96 -1.10
CA ASN A 47 18.19 11.43 -0.65
C ASN A 47 17.18 10.28 -0.46
N THR A 48 17.24 9.25 -1.30
CA THR A 48 16.36 8.07 -1.19
C THR A 48 16.58 7.36 0.15
N ALA A 49 17.84 7.16 0.56
CA ALA A 49 18.14 6.48 1.83
C ALA A 49 17.59 7.27 3.04
N ALA A 50 17.75 8.59 3.05
CA ALA A 50 17.25 9.45 4.12
C ALA A 50 15.71 9.38 4.22
N VAL A 51 15.00 9.53 3.10
CA VAL A 51 13.52 9.47 3.11
C VAL A 51 13.03 8.09 3.53
N LEU A 52 13.63 7.01 3.03
CA LEU A 52 13.24 5.66 3.44
C LEU A 52 13.47 5.41 4.94
N GLN A 53 14.54 5.98 5.52
CA GLN A 53 14.81 5.88 6.95
C GLN A 53 13.74 6.61 7.77
N GLU A 54 13.29 7.79 7.34
CA GLU A 54 12.18 8.52 7.99
C GLU A 54 10.86 7.73 7.93
N LEU A 55 10.56 7.14 6.77
CA LEU A 55 9.37 6.30 6.60
C LEU A 55 9.45 5.04 7.46
N TYR A 56 10.62 4.40 7.53
CA TYR A 56 10.85 3.26 8.41
C TYR A 56 10.66 3.62 9.88
N ASN A 57 11.24 4.73 10.33
CA ASN A 57 11.08 5.22 11.70
C ASN A 57 9.61 5.48 12.03
N THR A 58 8.86 6.07 11.09
CA THR A 58 7.43 6.31 11.26
C THR A 58 6.65 5.00 11.37
N ALA A 59 6.87 4.05 10.46
CA ALA A 59 6.24 2.73 10.49
C ALA A 59 6.51 2.01 11.82
N ASN A 60 7.78 1.97 12.24
CA ASN A 60 8.19 1.31 13.46
C ASN A 60 7.60 1.98 14.73
N SER A 61 7.50 3.31 14.75
CA SER A 61 6.84 4.03 15.85
C SER A 61 5.36 3.69 16.01
N LEU A 62 4.73 3.17 14.94
CA LEU A 62 3.33 2.73 14.90
C LEU A 62 3.21 1.20 15.05
N GLY A 63 4.31 0.50 15.33
CA GLY A 63 4.34 -0.96 15.49
C GLY A 63 4.20 -1.73 14.18
N ALA A 64 4.46 -1.11 13.03
CA ALA A 64 4.36 -1.75 11.72
C ALA A 64 5.69 -2.35 11.25
N GLU A 65 5.59 -3.50 10.58
CA GLU A 65 6.69 -4.02 9.76
C GLU A 65 6.75 -3.27 8.42
N MET A 66 7.97 -3.00 7.94
CA MET A 66 8.19 -2.36 6.65
C MET A 66 9.05 -3.22 5.74
N HIS A 67 8.58 -3.45 4.51
CA HIS A 67 9.23 -4.28 3.50
C HIS A 67 9.73 -3.46 2.32
N PHE A 68 10.92 -3.78 1.83
CA PHE A 68 11.58 -3.09 0.73
C PHE A 68 11.78 -4.05 -0.44
N TYR A 69 11.34 -3.64 -1.63
CA TYR A 69 11.55 -4.37 -2.86
C TYR A 69 12.22 -3.49 -3.92
N PHE A 70 13.12 -4.07 -4.70
CA PHE A 70 13.72 -3.44 -5.88
C PHE A 70 13.23 -4.15 -7.14
N ASN A 71 12.14 -3.66 -7.73
CA ASN A 71 11.48 -4.26 -8.88
C ASN A 71 10.86 -3.19 -9.79
N SER A 72 10.88 -3.43 -11.10
CA SER A 72 10.26 -2.56 -12.11
C SER A 72 8.75 -2.79 -12.24
N GLU A 73 8.20 -3.82 -11.59
CA GLU A 73 6.77 -4.19 -11.64
C GLU A 73 6.11 -3.97 -10.26
N PRO A 74 5.82 -2.71 -9.85
CA PRO A 74 5.37 -2.39 -8.50
C PRO A 74 3.99 -2.98 -8.17
N ALA A 75 3.01 -2.87 -9.07
CA ALA A 75 1.66 -3.39 -8.83
C ALA A 75 1.67 -4.92 -8.65
N LEU A 76 2.40 -5.65 -9.49
CA LEU A 76 2.53 -7.10 -9.36
C LEU A 76 3.27 -7.51 -8.09
N THR A 77 4.35 -6.80 -7.75
CA THR A 77 5.12 -7.06 -6.52
C THR A 77 4.25 -6.88 -5.28
N ILE A 78 3.48 -5.78 -5.23
CA ILE A 78 2.55 -5.49 -4.13
C ILE A 78 1.44 -6.53 -4.08
N ALA A 79 0.86 -6.93 -5.20
CA ALA A 79 -0.19 -7.96 -5.22
C ALA A 79 0.30 -9.31 -4.69
N VAL A 80 1.51 -9.73 -5.06
CA VAL A 80 2.13 -10.94 -4.52
C VAL A 80 2.41 -10.79 -3.03
N HIS A 81 2.94 -9.65 -2.59
CA HIS A 81 3.22 -9.39 -1.18
C HIS A 81 1.95 -9.38 -0.32
N ALA A 82 0.90 -8.68 -0.77
CA ALA A 82 -0.39 -8.59 -0.09
C ALA A 82 -1.01 -9.99 0.14
N ARG A 83 -0.99 -10.85 -0.89
CA ARG A 83 -1.48 -12.22 -0.76
C ARG A 83 -0.65 -13.06 0.20
N LYS A 84 0.69 -12.89 0.19
CA LYS A 84 1.59 -13.64 1.09
C LYS A 84 1.44 -13.25 2.55
N THR A 85 1.14 -11.97 2.81
CA THR A 85 1.02 -11.44 4.18
C THR A 85 -0.41 -11.46 4.71
N GLY A 86 -1.40 -11.79 3.87
CA GLY A 86 -2.81 -11.82 4.28
C GLY A 86 -3.40 -10.42 4.46
N SER A 87 -3.02 -9.48 3.58
CA SER A 87 -3.59 -8.12 3.60
C SER A 87 -5.08 -8.16 3.29
N GLU A 88 -5.85 -7.41 4.07
CA GLU A 88 -7.31 -7.26 3.91
C GLU A 88 -7.71 -5.88 3.40
N HIS A 89 -6.77 -4.92 3.39
CA HIS A 89 -7.00 -3.56 2.92
C HIS A 89 -5.72 -2.97 2.35
N ILE A 90 -5.79 -2.31 1.20
CA ILE A 90 -4.65 -1.62 0.59
C ILE A 90 -4.80 -0.10 0.77
N VAL A 91 -3.72 0.58 1.18
CA VAL A 91 -3.64 2.04 1.20
C VAL A 91 -2.57 2.49 0.21
N SER A 92 -2.90 3.46 -0.64
CA SER A 92 -1.98 4.05 -1.60
C SER A 92 -2.15 5.57 -1.64
N GLY A 93 -1.11 6.28 -2.09
CA GLY A 93 -1.25 7.69 -2.44
C GLY A 93 -2.08 7.88 -3.70
N LYS A 94 -2.67 9.07 -3.86
CA LYS A 94 -3.26 9.50 -5.13
C LYS A 94 -2.20 9.41 -6.23
N PRO A 95 -2.48 8.71 -7.34
CA PRO A 95 -1.58 8.71 -8.48
C PRO A 95 -1.47 10.12 -9.08
N ASP A 96 -0.26 10.52 -9.42
CA ASP A 96 -0.01 11.60 -10.37
C ASP A 96 -0.57 11.19 -11.75
N ALA A 97 -0.77 12.14 -12.68
CA ALA A 97 -1.45 11.89 -13.96
C ALA A 97 -0.89 10.70 -14.77
N ASP A 98 0.39 10.36 -14.59
CA ASP A 98 1.08 9.25 -15.26
C ASP A 98 0.99 7.89 -14.51
N SER A 99 0.30 7.83 -13.37
CA SER A 99 0.28 6.65 -12.48
C SER A 99 -1.11 6.08 -12.21
N SER A 100 -2.14 6.53 -12.94
CA SER A 100 -3.50 5.95 -12.89
C SER A 100 -3.51 4.43 -13.10
N LEU A 101 -2.62 3.94 -13.97
CA LEU A 101 -2.47 2.52 -14.29
C LEU A 101 -2.10 1.67 -13.07
N PHE A 102 -1.39 2.23 -12.08
CA PHE A 102 -0.96 1.48 -10.90
C PHE A 102 -2.17 1.01 -10.07
N ILE A 103 -3.10 1.92 -9.77
CA ILE A 103 -4.30 1.61 -8.99
C ILE A 103 -5.21 0.66 -9.79
N GLU A 104 -5.37 0.90 -11.09
CA GLU A 104 -6.16 0.02 -11.96
C GLU A 104 -5.59 -1.41 -12.00
N THR A 105 -4.28 -1.54 -12.16
CA THR A 105 -3.59 -2.84 -12.18
C THR A 105 -3.73 -3.55 -10.84
N LEU A 106 -3.52 -2.85 -9.72
CA LEU A 106 -3.72 -3.43 -8.38
C LEU A 106 -5.14 -3.95 -8.18
N ARG A 107 -6.14 -3.18 -8.59
CA ARG A 107 -7.55 -3.60 -8.49
C ARG A 107 -7.87 -4.80 -9.39
N GLY A 108 -7.23 -4.92 -10.55
CA GLY A 108 -7.36 -6.11 -11.39
C GLY A 108 -6.72 -7.36 -10.77
N LEU A 109 -5.61 -7.19 -10.05
CA LEU A 109 -4.88 -8.29 -9.39
C LEU A 109 -5.48 -8.69 -8.03
N LEU A 110 -6.11 -7.74 -7.33
CA LEU A 110 -6.68 -7.89 -5.98
C LEU A 110 -8.13 -7.34 -5.95
N PRO A 111 -9.05 -7.88 -6.76
CA PRO A 111 -10.43 -7.36 -6.84
C PRO A 111 -11.17 -7.49 -5.50
N ASP A 112 -10.78 -8.46 -4.68
CA ASP A 112 -11.42 -8.80 -3.42
C ASP A 112 -10.98 -7.91 -2.25
N LEU A 113 -10.01 -6.99 -2.47
CA LEU A 113 -9.50 -6.10 -1.43
C LEU A 113 -9.98 -4.66 -1.65
N PRO A 114 -10.51 -3.98 -0.62
CA PRO A 114 -10.73 -2.55 -0.67
C PRO A 114 -9.39 -1.80 -0.83
N VAL A 115 -9.43 -0.70 -1.58
CA VAL A 115 -8.28 0.18 -1.81
C VAL A 115 -8.63 1.59 -1.38
N SER A 116 -7.93 2.11 -0.37
CA SER A 116 -8.01 3.52 0.02
C SER A 116 -6.91 4.35 -0.64
N ILE A 117 -7.32 5.44 -1.27
CA ILE A 117 -6.45 6.41 -1.92
C ILE A 117 -6.40 7.66 -1.05
N VAL A 118 -5.19 8.09 -0.70
CA VAL A 118 -4.95 9.28 0.14
C VAL A 118 -4.35 10.41 -0.68
N ASP A 119 -5.05 11.53 -0.78
CA ASP A 119 -4.55 12.72 -1.50
C ASP A 119 -3.55 13.54 -0.67
N SER A 120 -3.02 14.62 -1.24
CA SER A 120 -2.02 15.49 -0.59
C SER A 120 -2.53 16.18 0.68
N ASP A 121 -3.84 16.38 0.79
CA ASP A 121 -4.49 17.02 1.94
C ASP A 121 -4.84 16.00 3.03
N GLY A 122 -4.50 14.72 2.82
CA GLY A 122 -4.80 13.62 3.74
C GLY A 122 -6.24 13.11 3.64
N ARG A 123 -7.02 13.53 2.62
CA ARG A 123 -8.37 13.00 2.42
C ARG A 123 -8.30 11.59 1.87
N ILE A 124 -9.17 10.73 2.40
CA ILE A 124 -9.20 9.31 2.08
C ILE A 124 -10.42 9.01 1.22
N TYR A 125 -10.19 8.38 0.07
CA TYR A 125 -11.23 7.85 -0.81
C TYR A 125 -11.09 6.34 -0.89
N THR A 126 -12.10 5.60 -0.42
CA THR A 126 -12.07 4.14 -0.43
C THR A 126 -12.89 3.59 -1.59
N ILE A 127 -12.24 2.79 -2.41
CA ILE A 127 -12.89 1.96 -3.43
C ILE A 127 -13.16 0.59 -2.79
N PRO A 128 -14.42 0.15 -2.69
CA PRO A 128 -14.75 -1.12 -2.06
C PRO A 128 -14.25 -2.31 -2.90
N ALA A 129 -14.08 -3.45 -2.24
CA ALA A 129 -13.84 -4.72 -2.91
C ALA A 129 -14.99 -5.03 -3.89
N VAL A 130 -14.63 -5.57 -5.04
CA VAL A 130 -15.58 -6.12 -6.00
C VAL A 130 -15.62 -7.62 -5.75
N SER A 131 -16.56 -8.07 -4.92
CA SER A 131 -16.82 -9.50 -4.79
C SER A 131 -17.13 -10.05 -6.19
N PRO A 132 -16.43 -11.10 -6.67
CA PRO A 132 -16.93 -11.83 -7.83
C PRO A 132 -18.31 -12.33 -7.44
N ALA A 133 -19.34 -11.89 -8.19
CA ALA A 133 -20.67 -12.45 -8.06
C ALA A 133 -20.49 -13.98 -8.11
N LYS A 134 -20.88 -14.68 -7.05
CA LYS A 134 -20.95 -16.15 -7.07
C LYS A 134 -21.81 -16.49 -8.28
N GLN A 135 -21.19 -16.90 -9.38
CA GLN A 135 -21.95 -17.43 -10.51
C GLN A 135 -22.72 -18.62 -9.95
N PRO A 136 -24.07 -18.65 -10.05
CA PRO A 136 -24.81 -19.83 -9.65
C PRO A 136 -24.28 -20.97 -10.52
N ILE A 137 -23.77 -21.99 -9.84
CA ILE A 137 -23.38 -23.26 -10.46
C ILE A 137 -24.67 -23.78 -11.10
N LYS A 138 -24.69 -23.84 -12.43
CA LYS A 138 -25.75 -24.50 -13.20
C LYS A 138 -25.53 -26.00 -13.21
#